data_AF-S0DE07-F1
#
_entry.id   AF-S0DE07-F1
#
_cell.length_a   1.000
_cell.length_b   1.000
_cell.length_c   1.000
_cell.angle_alpha   90.00
_cell.angle_beta   90.00
_cell.angle_gamma   90.00
#
_symmetry.space_group_name_H-M   'P 1'
#
loop_
_entity.id
_entity.type
_entity.pdbx_description
1 polymer ?
#
loop_
_entity_poly.entity_id
_entity_poly.type
_entity_poly.pdbx_seq_one_letter_code
_entity_poly.pdbx_strand_id
1 'polypeptide(L)'
;MQRFLCAAAAAALLAASPAAAQEKTKIDFWYGLTGQLSKVIQTFCSNFNASQADYELVCTSQGDYDTALQNAIAAYRSNKQPAILQVFEIGTATMMLSGAVYPAYQLMEDQGVKVDWNDYVGSIKNYYADTKGNLWSFPFNSSTFVLYVNTTMFEKAGIKDMPNTWQELEADMRQMKAAGVKCTHAYEISPANQWEQTHTIANVALATNNNGE
;
A
#
# COMPACT_ATOMS: atom_id res chain seq x y z
N MET A 1 -26.27 7.58 -85.99
CA MET A 1 -25.26 8.63 -85.79
C MET A 1 -25.74 9.56 -84.68
N GLN A 2 -25.19 9.43 -83.48
CA GLN A 2 -25.12 10.51 -82.49
C GLN A 2 -24.04 10.12 -81.46
N ARG A 3 -23.37 11.15 -80.99
CA ARG A 3 -21.94 11.20 -80.68
C ARG A 3 -21.70 11.25 -79.17
N PHE A 4 -20.67 10.52 -78.75
CA PHE A 4 -19.60 10.93 -77.82
C PHE A 4 -19.83 11.26 -76.33
N LEU A 5 -18.89 10.70 -75.54
CA LEU A 5 -18.28 11.15 -74.27
C LEU A 5 -19.02 10.97 -72.94
N CYS A 6 -18.49 10.08 -72.10
CA CYS A 6 -17.90 10.38 -70.77
C CYS A 6 -17.34 9.04 -70.22
N ALA A 7 -16.06 8.74 -70.41
CA ALA A 7 -14.91 9.19 -69.61
C ALA A 7 -14.92 8.64 -68.17
N ALA A 8 -13.88 7.86 -67.90
CA ALA A 8 -13.56 7.09 -66.71
C ALA A 8 -13.59 7.86 -65.38
N ALA A 9 -14.08 7.19 -64.34
CA ALA A 9 -13.63 7.39 -62.96
C ALA A 9 -13.95 6.14 -62.12
N ALA A 10 -13.22 5.05 -62.35
CA ALA A 10 -13.09 3.97 -61.36
C ALA A 10 -12.07 4.42 -60.31
N ALA A 11 -12.49 5.31 -59.41
CA ALA A 11 -11.67 5.70 -58.26
C ALA A 11 -11.85 4.65 -57.16
N ALA A 12 -10.75 3.95 -56.88
CA ALA A 12 -10.62 2.99 -55.81
C ALA A 12 -11.04 3.62 -54.46
N LEU A 13 -12.16 3.15 -53.91
CA LEU A 13 -12.44 3.22 -52.48
C LEU A 13 -11.49 2.23 -51.79
N LEU A 14 -10.26 2.67 -51.56
CA LEU A 14 -9.38 2.07 -50.57
C LEU A 14 -10.15 2.07 -49.25
N ALA A 15 -10.49 0.86 -48.80
CA ALA A 15 -11.07 0.62 -47.49
C ALA A 15 -10.15 1.24 -46.42
N ALA A 16 -10.54 2.39 -45.90
CA ALA A 16 -10.08 2.84 -44.60
C ALA A 16 -10.71 1.91 -43.57
N SER A 17 -10.08 0.76 -43.33
CA SER A 17 -10.36 -0.02 -42.14
C SER A 17 -10.12 0.90 -40.94
N PRO A 18 -11.09 1.09 -40.02
CA PRO A 18 -10.80 1.72 -38.75
C PRO A 18 -9.66 0.94 -38.13
N ALA A 19 -8.55 1.61 -37.81
CA ALA A 19 -7.55 1.02 -36.95
C ALA A 19 -8.29 0.58 -35.68
N ALA A 20 -8.42 -0.73 -35.48
CA ALA A 20 -9.00 -1.26 -34.26
C ALA A 20 -8.14 -0.70 -33.13
N ALA A 21 -8.72 0.19 -32.32
CA ALA A 21 -8.05 0.65 -31.11
C ALA A 21 -7.72 -0.61 -30.31
N GLN A 22 -6.42 -0.89 -30.16
CA GLN A 22 -5.96 -2.04 -29.41
C GLN A 22 -6.48 -1.91 -27.98
N GLU A 23 -7.22 -2.91 -27.50
CA GLU A 23 -7.74 -2.88 -26.14
C GLU A 23 -6.55 -2.85 -25.18
N LYS A 24 -6.58 -1.91 -24.22
CA LYS A 24 -5.50 -1.77 -23.24
C LYS A 24 -5.38 -3.05 -22.42
N THR A 25 -4.16 -3.45 -22.11
CA THR A 25 -3.91 -4.56 -21.19
C THR A 25 -4.30 -4.12 -19.78
N LYS A 26 -5.30 -4.78 -19.21
CA LYS A 26 -5.79 -4.48 -17.87
C LYS A 26 -4.90 -5.11 -16.80
N ILE A 27 -4.61 -4.33 -15.77
CA ILE A 27 -3.81 -4.72 -14.60
C ILE A 27 -4.69 -4.50 -13.37
N ASP A 28 -5.22 -5.57 -12.79
CA ASP A 28 -6.03 -5.47 -11.59
C ASP A 28 -5.17 -5.19 -10.36
N PHE A 29 -5.51 -4.13 -9.63
CA PHE A 29 -4.90 -3.77 -8.34
C PHE A 29 -5.96 -3.78 -7.23
N TRP A 30 -5.84 -4.71 -6.29
CA TRP A 30 -6.73 -4.80 -5.14
C TRP A 30 -6.09 -4.23 -3.88
N TYR A 31 -6.85 -3.42 -3.12
CA TYR A 31 -6.33 -2.73 -1.95
C TYR A 31 -7.33 -2.68 -0.78
N GLY A 32 -6.84 -2.63 0.45
CA GLY A 32 -7.62 -2.74 1.70
C GLY A 32 -7.91 -1.40 2.37
N LEU A 33 -8.08 -0.33 1.59
CA LEU A 33 -8.25 1.04 2.10
C LEU A 33 -9.57 1.65 1.62
N THR A 34 -10.20 2.45 2.48
CA THR A 34 -11.49 3.12 2.19
C THR A 34 -11.40 4.63 2.44
N GLY A 35 -12.51 5.35 2.24
CA GLY A 35 -12.62 6.77 2.56
C GLY A 35 -11.62 7.64 1.79
N GLN A 36 -10.95 8.55 2.50
CA GLN A 36 -9.99 9.48 1.87
C GLN A 36 -8.75 8.78 1.31
N LEU A 37 -8.28 7.71 1.96
CA LEU A 37 -7.12 6.97 1.49
C LEU A 37 -7.43 6.27 0.16
N SER A 38 -8.63 5.69 0.02
CA SER A 38 -9.08 5.14 -1.27
C SER A 38 -9.11 6.20 -2.37
N LYS A 39 -9.56 7.43 -2.09
CA LYS A 39 -9.54 8.51 -3.11
C LYS A 39 -8.13 8.88 -3.56
N VAL A 40 -7.15 8.85 -2.66
CA VAL A 40 -5.73 9.08 -3.00
C VAL A 40 -5.23 7.97 -3.93
N ILE A 41 -5.54 6.70 -3.62
CA ILE A 41 -5.18 5.57 -4.49
C ILE A 41 -5.83 5.69 -5.87
N GLN A 42 -7.11 6.06 -5.92
CA GLN A 42 -7.80 6.29 -7.19
C GLN A 42 -7.16 7.43 -8.01
N THR A 43 -6.60 8.44 -7.35
CA THR A 43 -5.84 9.51 -8.02
C THR A 43 -4.57 8.96 -8.66
N PHE A 44 -3.80 8.12 -7.95
CA PHE A 44 -2.63 7.45 -8.55
C PHE A 44 -3.03 6.56 -9.74
N CYS A 45 -4.13 5.82 -9.61
CA CYS A 45 -4.67 4.98 -10.66
C CYS A 45 -5.01 5.80 -11.92
N SER A 46 -5.74 6.90 -11.74
CA SER A 46 -6.12 7.80 -12.83
C SER A 46 -4.91 8.44 -13.50
N ASN A 47 -3.91 8.87 -12.72
CA ASN A 47 -2.69 9.48 -13.26
C ASN A 47 -1.88 8.48 -14.08
N PHE A 48 -1.76 7.24 -13.61
CA PHE A 48 -1.14 6.17 -14.38
C PHE A 48 -1.91 5.91 -15.68
N ASN A 49 -3.23 5.72 -15.62
CA ASN A 49 -4.05 5.44 -16.80
C ASN A 49 -4.03 6.57 -17.85
N ALA A 50 -3.92 7.82 -17.39
CA ALA A 50 -3.77 8.99 -18.27
C ALA A 50 -2.39 9.03 -18.94
N SER A 51 -1.35 8.50 -18.29
CA SER A 51 0.02 8.44 -18.82
C SER A 51 0.27 7.29 -19.80
N GLN A 52 -0.63 6.30 -19.87
CA GLN A 52 -0.41 5.03 -20.59
C GLN A 52 -1.34 4.87 -21.79
N ALA A 53 -0.77 4.48 -22.93
CA ALA A 53 -1.53 4.09 -24.12
C ALA A 53 -1.87 2.60 -24.13
N ASP A 54 -0.96 1.76 -23.62
CA ASP A 54 -1.03 0.30 -23.77
C ASP A 54 -1.64 -0.42 -22.55
N TYR A 55 -1.61 0.22 -21.38
CA TYR A 55 -2.00 -0.39 -20.10
C TYR A 55 -3.11 0.39 -19.40
N GLU A 56 -3.96 -0.33 -18.67
CA GLU A 56 -4.99 0.21 -17.80
C GLU A 56 -4.92 -0.45 -16.42
N LEU A 57 -4.62 0.32 -15.39
CA LEU A 57 -4.69 -0.09 -14.00
C LEU A 57 -6.15 -0.02 -13.51
N VAL A 58 -6.66 -1.13 -12.99
CA VAL A 58 -8.02 -1.26 -12.45
C VAL A 58 -7.94 -1.37 -10.93
N CYS A 59 -8.09 -0.24 -10.24
CA CYS A 59 -7.91 -0.17 -8.79
C CYS A 59 -9.22 -0.40 -8.04
N THR A 60 -9.31 -1.50 -7.27
CA THR A 60 -10.52 -1.90 -6.54
C THR A 60 -10.27 -2.01 -5.04
N SER A 61 -11.00 -1.22 -4.25
CA SER A 61 -11.03 -1.37 -2.80
C SER A 61 -11.76 -2.66 -2.42
N GLN A 62 -11.15 -3.44 -1.55
CA GLN A 62 -11.71 -4.65 -0.95
C GLN A 62 -12.29 -4.39 0.45
N GLY A 63 -12.38 -3.12 0.87
CA GLY A 63 -12.90 -2.72 2.18
C GLY A 63 -11.82 -2.57 3.25
N ASP A 64 -11.15 -3.66 3.59
CA ASP A 64 -10.05 -3.70 4.56
C ASP A 64 -8.96 -4.70 4.14
N TYR A 65 -7.86 -4.73 4.90
CA TYR A 65 -6.70 -5.57 4.61
C TYR A 65 -7.00 -7.07 4.72
N ASP A 66 -7.75 -7.50 5.73
CA ASP A 66 -8.09 -8.90 5.94
C ASP A 66 -8.99 -9.41 4.80
N THR A 67 -10.00 -8.64 4.43
CA THR A 67 -10.90 -8.94 3.32
C THR A 67 -10.14 -8.96 1.99
N ALA A 68 -9.21 -8.02 1.77
CA ALA A 68 -8.37 -8.01 0.58
C ALA A 68 -7.55 -9.30 0.44
N LEU A 69 -6.90 -9.73 1.53
CA LEU A 69 -6.09 -10.94 1.54
C LEU A 69 -6.95 -12.20 1.37
N GLN A 70 -8.08 -12.30 2.08
CA GLN A 70 -9.01 -13.44 1.94
C GLN A 70 -9.56 -13.57 0.53
N ASN A 71 -10.01 -12.46 -0.07
CA ASN A 71 -10.50 -12.44 -1.45
C ASN A 71 -9.40 -12.84 -2.44
N ALA A 72 -8.17 -12.35 -2.25
CA ALA A 72 -7.05 -12.71 -3.11
C ALA A 72 -6.68 -14.20 -3.02
N ILE A 73 -6.69 -14.79 -1.81
CA ILE A 73 -6.46 -16.23 -1.62
C ILE A 73 -7.53 -17.05 -2.34
N ALA A 74 -8.81 -16.67 -2.21
CA ALA A 74 -9.90 -17.34 -2.91
C ALA A 74 -9.81 -17.20 -4.44
N ALA A 75 -9.45 -16.00 -4.91
CA ALA A 75 -9.27 -15.70 -6.32
C ALA A 75 -8.09 -16.48 -6.93
N TYR A 76 -6.97 -16.59 -6.21
CA TYR A 76 -5.79 -17.35 -6.62
C TYR A 76 -6.11 -18.83 -6.84
N ARG A 77 -6.89 -19.45 -5.94
CA ARG A 77 -7.35 -20.85 -6.09
C ARG A 77 -8.20 -21.08 -7.33
N SER A 78 -8.80 -20.02 -7.88
CA SER A 78 -9.64 -20.05 -9.07
C SER A 78 -8.95 -19.47 -10.32
N ASN A 79 -7.65 -19.16 -10.25
CA ASN A 79 -6.89 -18.45 -11.29
C ASN A 79 -7.50 -17.10 -11.72
N LYS A 80 -8.01 -16.34 -10.74
CA LYS A 80 -8.64 -15.02 -10.92
C LYS A 80 -8.04 -13.94 -10.01
N GLN A 81 -6.84 -14.19 -9.47
CA GLN A 81 -6.12 -13.26 -8.61
C GLN A 81 -5.83 -11.93 -9.31
N PRO A 82 -5.74 -10.81 -8.57
CA PRO A 82 -5.26 -9.57 -9.15
C PRO A 82 -3.78 -9.66 -9.51
N ALA A 83 -3.32 -8.76 -10.39
CA ALA A 83 -1.91 -8.63 -10.71
C ALA A 83 -1.13 -7.96 -9.56
N ILE A 84 -1.76 -7.03 -8.84
CA ILE A 84 -1.19 -6.32 -7.71
C ILE A 84 -2.15 -6.44 -6.52
N LEU A 85 -1.61 -6.76 -5.34
CA LEU A 85 -2.37 -6.85 -4.10
C LEU A 85 -1.67 -6.04 -3.01
N GLN A 86 -2.41 -5.16 -2.35
CA GLN A 86 -1.95 -4.53 -1.11
C GLN A 86 -2.18 -5.52 0.05
N VAL A 87 -1.10 -5.88 0.74
CA VAL A 87 -1.14 -6.76 1.92
C VAL A 87 -0.55 -6.00 3.10
N PHE A 88 -1.19 -6.09 4.25
CA PHE A 88 -0.68 -5.58 5.52
C PHE A 88 0.56 -6.37 5.97
N GLU A 89 1.34 -5.77 6.85
CA GLU A 89 2.67 -6.20 7.22
C GLU A 89 2.72 -7.65 7.75
N ILE A 90 1.79 -8.04 8.62
CA ILE A 90 1.67 -9.42 9.17
C ILE A 90 1.44 -10.47 8.06
N GLY A 91 0.82 -10.08 6.94
CA GLY A 91 0.60 -10.99 5.81
C GLY A 91 1.87 -11.31 5.02
N THR A 92 2.97 -10.58 5.19
CA THR A 92 4.18 -10.68 4.36
C THR A 92 4.77 -12.09 4.37
N ALA A 93 5.02 -12.67 5.55
CA ALA A 93 5.57 -14.02 5.67
C ALA A 93 4.64 -15.08 5.07
N THR A 94 3.33 -14.93 5.29
CA THR A 94 2.31 -15.81 4.69
C THR A 94 2.38 -15.78 3.17
N MET A 95 2.51 -14.59 2.58
CA MET A 95 2.61 -14.43 1.12
C MET A 95 3.92 -14.98 0.58
N MET A 96 5.06 -14.73 1.24
CA MET A 96 6.36 -15.26 0.84
C MET A 96 6.39 -16.79 0.82
N LEU A 97 5.76 -17.44 1.81
CA LEU A 97 5.71 -18.89 1.94
C LEU A 97 4.61 -19.54 1.07
N SER A 98 3.68 -18.76 0.52
CA SER A 98 2.54 -19.28 -0.25
C SER A 98 2.92 -19.83 -1.63
N GLY A 99 4.05 -19.40 -2.20
CA GLY A 99 4.40 -19.64 -3.60
C GLY A 99 3.50 -18.91 -4.61
N ALA A 100 2.62 -18.01 -4.14
CA ALA A 100 1.65 -17.30 -4.98
C ALA A 100 2.12 -15.91 -5.43
N VAL A 101 3.28 -15.44 -4.97
CA VAL A 101 3.84 -14.12 -5.28
C VAL A 101 5.04 -14.22 -6.21
N TYR A 102 5.15 -13.23 -7.10
CA TYR A 102 6.39 -12.97 -7.83
C TYR A 102 7.22 -11.98 -7.01
N PRO A 103 8.43 -12.33 -6.54
CA PRO A 103 9.24 -11.43 -5.74
C PRO A 103 9.56 -10.13 -6.50
N ALA A 104 9.37 -8.98 -5.88
CA ALA A 104 9.55 -7.68 -6.53
C ALA A 104 10.95 -7.50 -7.14
N TYR A 105 12.01 -7.86 -6.40
CA TYR A 105 13.38 -7.80 -6.92
C TYR A 105 13.56 -8.62 -8.20
N GLN A 106 13.01 -9.84 -8.22
CA GLN A 106 13.13 -10.75 -9.35
C GLN A 106 12.31 -10.25 -10.54
N LEU A 107 11.11 -9.71 -10.30
CA LEU A 107 10.28 -9.14 -11.35
C LEU A 107 11.01 -8.01 -12.07
N MET A 108 11.66 -7.12 -11.31
CA MET A 108 12.40 -5.99 -11.88
C MET A 108 13.63 -6.47 -12.66
N GLU A 109 14.36 -7.46 -12.13
CA GLU A 109 15.50 -8.08 -12.83
C GLU A 109 15.07 -8.74 -14.15
N ASP A 110 14.05 -9.60 -14.12
CA ASP A 110 13.58 -10.35 -15.29
C ASP A 110 12.99 -9.43 -16.37
N GLN A 111 12.41 -8.29 -15.98
CA GLN A 111 11.92 -7.27 -16.91
C GLN A 111 12.98 -6.23 -17.31
N GLY A 112 14.21 -6.33 -16.79
CA GLY A 112 15.29 -5.37 -17.05
C GLY A 112 15.00 -3.94 -16.54
N VAL A 113 14.10 -3.80 -15.58
CA VAL A 113 13.73 -2.52 -14.97
C VAL A 113 14.68 -2.24 -13.80
N LYS A 114 15.39 -1.12 -13.87
CA LYS A 114 16.27 -0.69 -12.78
C LYS A 114 15.45 0.00 -11.70
N VAL A 115 15.52 -0.52 -10.48
CA VAL A 115 14.98 0.10 -9.27
C VAL A 115 16.16 0.40 -8.34
N ASP A 116 16.26 1.65 -7.87
CA ASP A 116 17.18 1.98 -6.80
C ASP A 116 16.54 1.65 -5.45
N TRP A 117 16.86 0.48 -4.93
CA TRP A 117 16.35 0.02 -3.64
C TRP A 117 16.85 0.85 -2.45
N ASN A 118 17.75 1.83 -2.65
CA ASN A 118 18.18 2.76 -1.61
C ASN A 118 17.29 4.01 -1.51
N ASP A 119 16.38 4.21 -2.47
CA ASP A 119 15.37 5.29 -2.39
C ASP A 119 14.32 5.02 -1.27
N TYR A 120 14.29 3.80 -0.75
CA TYR A 120 13.44 3.43 0.39
C TYR A 120 14.13 3.73 1.73
N VAL A 121 13.34 4.26 2.68
CA VAL A 121 13.77 4.43 4.07
C VAL A 121 14.22 3.08 4.65
N GLY A 122 15.44 3.02 5.19
CA GLY A 122 16.10 1.76 5.57
C GLY A 122 15.30 0.87 6.52
N SER A 123 14.67 1.45 7.55
CA SER A 123 13.83 0.69 8.50
C SER A 123 12.61 0.07 7.82
N ILE A 124 11.99 0.78 6.88
CA ILE A 124 10.83 0.30 6.13
C ILE A 124 11.26 -0.81 5.17
N LYS A 125 12.36 -0.59 4.44
CA LYS A 125 12.90 -1.57 3.48
C LYS A 125 13.17 -2.93 4.12
N ASN A 126 13.81 -2.93 5.29
CA ASN A 126 14.23 -4.17 5.96
C ASN A 126 13.05 -5.07 6.33
N TYR A 127 11.87 -4.50 6.58
CA TYR A 127 10.67 -5.26 6.89
C TYR A 127 10.21 -6.14 5.71
N TYR A 128 10.39 -5.65 4.48
CA TYR A 128 9.94 -6.33 3.26
C TYR A 128 11.06 -7.07 2.52
N ALA A 129 12.23 -7.19 3.15
CA ALA A 129 13.40 -7.83 2.57
C ALA A 129 13.58 -9.27 3.07
N ASP A 130 14.16 -10.13 2.24
CA ASP A 130 14.66 -11.42 2.72
C ASP A 130 15.94 -11.27 3.57
N THR A 131 16.43 -12.40 4.08
CA THR A 131 17.67 -12.46 4.87
C THR A 131 18.92 -12.03 4.09
N LYS A 132 18.83 -11.83 2.77
CA LYS A 132 19.92 -11.35 1.90
C LYS A 132 19.75 -9.87 1.53
N GLY A 133 18.66 -9.22 1.97
CA GLY A 133 18.37 -7.81 1.68
C GLY A 133 17.60 -7.58 0.38
N ASN A 134 17.09 -8.62 -0.28
CA ASN A 134 16.28 -8.47 -1.50
C ASN A 134 14.84 -8.15 -1.12
N LEU A 135 14.28 -7.06 -1.66
CA LEU A 135 12.88 -6.71 -1.38
C LEU A 135 11.92 -7.67 -2.11
N TRP A 136 11.08 -8.35 -1.34
CA TRP A 136 10.05 -9.25 -1.84
C TRP A 136 8.80 -8.51 -2.30
N SER A 137 8.51 -7.35 -1.71
CA SER A 137 7.42 -6.47 -2.10
C SER A 137 7.88 -5.01 -2.16
N PHE A 138 7.07 -4.18 -2.82
CA PHE A 138 7.26 -2.73 -2.80
C PHE A 138 6.57 -2.14 -1.55
N PRO A 139 7.30 -1.43 -0.68
CA PRO A 139 6.68 -0.67 0.40
C PRO A 139 5.70 0.36 -0.18
N PHE A 140 4.46 0.40 0.33
CA PHE A 140 3.40 1.26 -0.21
C PHE A 140 2.94 2.34 0.77
N ASN A 141 2.32 1.94 1.88
CA ASN A 141 1.97 2.85 2.96
C ASN A 141 2.50 2.28 4.28
N SER A 142 3.42 2.99 4.90
CA SER A 142 4.01 2.62 6.19
C SER A 142 3.55 3.58 7.26
N SER A 143 3.36 3.07 8.46
CA SER A 143 2.99 3.86 9.63
C SER A 143 3.96 3.56 10.78
N THR A 144 3.99 4.46 11.75
CA THR A 144 4.69 4.26 13.01
C THR A 144 3.86 4.88 14.11
N PHE A 145 3.97 4.34 15.32
CA PHE A 145 3.29 4.90 16.46
C PHE A 145 3.90 6.24 16.83
N VAL A 146 3.03 7.21 17.08
CA VAL A 146 3.40 8.54 17.52
C VAL A 146 2.54 8.94 18.71
N LEU A 147 3.13 9.72 19.63
CA LEU A 147 2.40 10.33 20.73
C LEU A 147 1.83 11.67 20.27
N TYR A 148 0.50 11.77 20.22
CA TYR A 148 -0.18 13.05 20.03
C TYR A 148 -0.44 13.71 21.38
N VAL A 149 0.01 14.95 21.54
CA VAL A 149 -0.16 15.74 22.78
C VAL A 149 -1.05 16.96 22.53
N ASN A 150 -2.02 17.20 23.40
CA ASN A 150 -2.77 18.45 23.44
C ASN A 150 -1.97 19.50 24.24
N THR A 151 -1.24 20.36 23.53
CA THR A 151 -0.36 21.37 24.13
C THR A 151 -1.12 22.37 25.01
N THR A 152 -2.34 22.77 24.65
CA THR A 152 -3.18 23.65 25.48
C THR A 152 -3.54 23.01 26.83
N MET A 153 -3.76 21.70 26.86
CA MET A 153 -4.01 20.99 28.12
C MET A 153 -2.73 20.86 28.96
N PHE A 154 -1.58 20.67 28.32
CA PHE A 154 -0.27 20.68 28.99
C PHE A 154 0.01 22.04 29.64
N GLU A 155 -0.18 23.13 28.89
CA GLU A 155 -0.03 24.51 29.39
C GLU A 155 -0.95 24.79 30.58
N LYS A 156 -2.23 24.40 30.50
CA LYS A 156 -3.19 24.54 31.61
C LYS A 156 -2.75 23.76 32.86
N ALA A 157 -2.09 22.63 32.67
CA ALA A 157 -1.56 21.81 33.76
C ALA A 157 -0.18 22.29 34.26
N GLY A 158 0.44 23.29 33.61
CA GLY A 158 1.78 23.79 33.93
C GLY A 158 2.92 22.90 33.45
N ILE A 159 2.67 22.02 32.48
CA ILE A 159 3.66 21.12 31.86
C ILE A 159 4.31 21.86 30.70
N LYS A 160 5.65 21.92 30.67
CA LYS A 160 6.43 22.68 29.69
C LYS A 160 7.23 21.80 28.73
N ASP A 161 7.70 20.67 29.23
CA ASP A 161 8.54 19.75 28.47
C ASP A 161 7.68 18.58 27.96
N MET A 162 8.04 18.04 26.79
CA MET A 162 7.40 16.82 26.27
C MET A 162 8.02 15.59 26.94
N PRO A 163 7.20 14.57 27.29
CA PRO A 163 7.71 13.37 27.90
C PRO A 163 8.54 12.57 26.90
N ASN A 164 9.73 12.16 27.32
CA ASN A 164 10.63 11.28 26.58
C ASN A 164 10.55 9.84 27.08
N THR A 165 9.90 9.61 28.22
CA THR A 165 9.71 8.29 28.82
C THR A 165 8.25 8.03 29.20
N TRP A 166 7.89 6.76 29.33
CA TRP A 166 6.55 6.38 29.80
C TRP A 166 6.26 6.86 31.22
N GLN A 167 7.28 6.91 32.08
CA GLN A 167 7.19 7.40 33.45
C GLN A 167 6.94 8.92 33.50
N GLU A 168 7.61 9.68 32.62
CA GLU A 168 7.32 11.11 32.44
C GLU A 168 5.90 11.32 31.93
N LEU A 169 5.47 10.55 30.92
CA LEU A 169 4.09 10.63 30.43
C LEU A 169 3.07 10.29 31.53
N GLU A 170 3.35 9.32 32.39
CA GLU A 170 2.50 9.01 33.56
C GLU A 170 2.44 10.19 34.54
N ALA A 171 3.57 10.82 34.85
CA ALA A 171 3.64 11.97 35.72
C ALA A 171 2.82 13.16 35.14
N ASP A 172 2.97 13.42 33.85
CA ASP A 172 2.21 14.44 33.11
C ASP A 172 0.70 14.17 33.18
N MET A 173 0.28 12.92 32.94
CA MET A 173 -1.13 12.53 33.05
C MET A 173 -1.68 12.75 34.47
N ARG A 174 -0.88 12.50 35.52
CA ARG A 174 -1.28 12.75 36.92
C ARG A 174 -1.39 14.26 37.20
N GLN A 175 -0.46 15.06 36.69
CA GLN A 175 -0.48 16.52 36.81
C GLN A 175 -1.69 17.13 36.09
N MET A 176 -1.99 16.67 34.87
CA MET A 176 -3.20 17.07 34.14
C MET A 176 -4.48 16.76 34.93
N LYS A 177 -4.55 15.58 35.56
CA LYS A 177 -5.70 15.19 36.41
C LYS A 177 -5.84 16.12 37.61
N ALA A 178 -4.73 16.47 38.28
CA ALA A 178 -4.72 17.41 39.39
C ALA A 178 -5.16 18.82 38.97
N ALA A 179 -4.86 19.23 37.73
CA ALA A 179 -5.32 20.49 37.13
C ALA A 179 -6.78 20.45 36.61
N GLY A 180 -7.51 19.37 36.88
CA GLY A 180 -8.93 19.23 36.55
C GLY A 180 -9.23 18.79 35.12
N VAL A 181 -8.25 18.24 34.39
CA VAL A 181 -8.50 17.59 33.09
C VAL A 181 -9.16 16.23 33.33
N LYS A 182 -10.37 16.04 32.78
CA LYS A 182 -11.17 14.81 33.00
C LYS A 182 -10.60 13.58 32.28
N CYS A 183 -10.21 13.76 31.02
CA CYS A 183 -9.62 12.70 30.19
C CYS A 183 -8.19 13.11 29.87
N THR A 184 -7.22 12.51 30.57
CA THR A 184 -5.80 12.86 30.44
C THR A 184 -5.09 12.08 29.35
N HIS A 185 -5.71 11.01 28.85
CA HIS A 185 -5.25 10.23 27.71
C HIS A 185 -6.43 9.60 26.98
N ALA A 186 -6.20 9.28 25.71
CA ALA A 186 -6.98 8.33 24.94
C ALA A 186 -5.97 7.33 24.37
N TYR A 187 -6.32 6.05 24.41
CA TYR A 187 -5.46 4.99 23.92
C TYR A 187 -6.28 4.07 23.02
N GLU A 188 -5.81 3.86 21.79
CA GLU A 188 -6.38 2.83 20.93
C GLU A 188 -5.84 1.48 21.39
N ILE A 189 -6.73 0.67 21.96
CA ILE A 189 -6.38 -0.69 22.37
C ILE A 189 -6.37 -1.58 21.12
N SER A 190 -5.19 -1.95 20.68
CA SER A 190 -4.98 -3.00 19.68
C SER A 190 -3.86 -3.93 20.14
N PRO A 191 -3.86 -5.22 19.74
CA PRO A 191 -2.76 -6.13 20.01
C PRO A 191 -1.42 -5.62 19.47
N ALA A 192 -1.41 -5.04 18.26
CA ALA A 192 -0.21 -4.44 17.65
C ALA A 192 0.34 -3.29 18.51
N ASN A 193 -0.51 -2.39 19.00
CA ASN A 193 -0.08 -1.23 19.79
C ASN A 193 0.56 -1.65 21.13
N GLN A 194 0.02 -2.69 21.78
CA GLN A 194 0.42 -3.07 23.13
C GLN A 194 1.55 -4.10 23.15
N TRP A 195 1.49 -5.12 22.29
CA TRP A 195 2.46 -6.21 22.28
C TRP A 195 3.63 -5.91 21.35
N GLU A 196 3.38 -5.54 20.09
CA GLU A 196 4.44 -5.32 19.10
C GLU A 196 5.44 -4.23 19.53
N GLN A 197 4.92 -3.10 20.02
CA GLN A 197 5.75 -1.95 20.40
C GLN A 197 6.57 -2.18 21.65
N THR A 198 5.98 -2.80 22.68
CA THR A 198 6.71 -3.09 23.92
C THR A 198 7.82 -4.10 23.68
N HIS A 199 7.60 -5.08 22.81
CA HIS A 199 8.60 -6.07 22.43
C HIS A 199 9.69 -5.52 21.51
N THR A 200 9.32 -4.71 20.50
CA THR A 200 10.27 -4.05 19.59
C THR A 200 11.26 -3.17 20.37
N ILE A 201 10.78 -2.42 21.38
CA ILE A 201 11.62 -1.55 22.21
C ILE A 201 12.42 -2.37 23.25
N ALA A 202 11.82 -3.41 23.83
CA ALA A 202 12.48 -4.24 24.84
C ALA A 202 13.49 -5.24 24.24
N ASN A 203 13.45 -5.46 22.91
CA ASN A 203 14.22 -6.47 22.20
C ASN A 203 14.06 -7.88 22.82
N VAL A 204 12.82 -8.21 23.20
CA VAL A 204 12.45 -9.52 23.76
C VAL A 204 11.57 -10.23 22.73
N ALA A 205 11.96 -11.43 22.31
CA ALA A 205 11.18 -12.22 21.35
C ALA A 205 9.81 -12.59 21.92
N LEU A 206 8.77 -12.49 21.08
CA LEU A 206 7.40 -12.90 21.39
C LEU A 206 7.24 -14.42 21.21
N ALA A 207 7.92 -14.97 20.20
CA ALA A 207 8.03 -16.40 19.94
C ALA A 207 9.49 -16.82 19.70
N THR A 208 9.91 -17.91 20.34
CA THR A 208 11.30 -18.41 20.25
C THR A 208 11.60 -19.23 18.99
N ASN A 209 10.61 -19.45 18.12
CA ASN A 209 10.70 -20.36 16.98
C ASN A 209 10.88 -19.64 15.63
N ASN A 210 11.17 -18.33 15.62
CA ASN A 210 11.45 -17.57 14.40
C ASN A 210 10.31 -17.60 13.36
N ASN A 211 9.06 -17.78 13.79
CA ASN A 211 7.89 -17.96 12.93
C ASN A 211 6.80 -16.89 13.12
N GLY A 212 7.17 -15.73 13.65
CA GLY A 212 6.30 -14.59 13.92
C GLY A 212 6.74 -13.91 15.23
N GLU A 213 7.41 -12.77 15.08
CA GLU A 213 8.08 -11.94 16.11
C GLU A 213 9.01 -12.66 17.10
#